data_AF-A0A0C2G5Y0-F1
#
_entry.id   AF-A0A0C2G5Y0-F1
#
_cell.length_a   1.000
_cell.length_b   1.000
_cell.length_c   1.000
_cell.angle_alpha   90.00
_cell.angle_beta   90.00
_cell.angle_gamma   90.00
#
_symmetry.space_group_name_H-M   'P 1'
#
loop_
_entity.id
_entity.type
_entity.pdbx_description
1 polymer ?
#
loop_
_entity_poly.entity_id
_entity_poly.type
_entity_poly.pdbx_seq_one_letter_code
_entity_poly.pdbx_strand_id
1 'polypeptide(L)'
;MVMKGITHLKESFPCETAVNISGSMYSTPGKPGGTFSDPLFSAQAKSEMLRSVQILQALGFELYGSKGTADYFQSNNINVKAVDWPFEEGSSNEKTAAGTRSVAEFFENKEFHLVINLPIRGSGAYRVSAYRTHGYRTRRMAIDNGIPLITDIKCAKLFIEALNTVGRRPPVNSQIDCVTSRNLKRLPGLVDIHVHVREPGAIHKEDWYTCTRAALAGGVTQILAMPNTNPPLIDSDSYQLTDKLAAKHAVVDYALYVGATPQNAQAAAELAPMVAGLKMYLNQTFSTLQMDSVTDWIKHFESFPTSRPIVCHAEKQTLAAVLCVAQMTGRAVHICHVSNAEEIQLVRDAKKKGWPVTCEVCPHHLFLTIDDLPEGLKEHSKP
;
A
#
# COMPACT_ATOMS: atom_id res chain seq x y z
N MET A 1 -1.40 -7.69 -18.09
CA MET A 1 -1.80 -6.27 -18.15
C MET A 1 -2.88 -6.10 -17.10
N VAL A 2 -2.61 -5.40 -16.00
CA VAL A 2 -3.61 -5.21 -14.94
C VAL A 2 -4.42 -3.98 -15.31
N MET A 3 -5.60 -4.16 -15.89
CA MET A 3 -6.57 -3.07 -16.04
C MET A 3 -7.31 -2.88 -14.70
N LYS A 4 -6.67 -2.22 -13.74
CA LYS A 4 -7.38 -1.66 -12.58
C LYS A 4 -7.96 -0.31 -12.99
N GLY A 5 -9.25 -0.08 -12.75
CA GLY A 5 -9.88 1.24 -12.87
C GLY A 5 -11.15 1.36 -13.73
N ILE A 6 -11.62 0.29 -14.41
CA ILE A 6 -12.87 0.42 -15.22
C ILE A 6 -14.11 0.59 -14.32
N THR A 7 -14.00 0.29 -13.02
CA THR A 7 -15.06 0.45 -12.02
C THR A 7 -15.40 1.91 -11.70
N HIS A 8 -14.52 2.89 -11.97
CA HIS A 8 -14.80 4.31 -11.70
C HIS A 8 -15.65 5.03 -12.77
N LEU A 9 -15.97 4.38 -13.88
CA LEU A 9 -16.91 4.94 -14.89
C LEU A 9 -18.38 4.88 -14.42
N LYS A 10 -18.63 4.66 -13.12
CA LYS A 10 -19.88 4.09 -12.57
C LYS A 10 -21.13 4.97 -12.69
N GLU A 11 -21.00 6.28 -12.80
CA GLU A 11 -22.14 7.19 -12.85
C GLU A 11 -22.09 7.97 -14.17
N SER A 12 -23.18 7.88 -14.95
CA SER A 12 -23.54 8.68 -16.13
C SER A 12 -22.37 9.10 -17.05
N PHE A 13 -22.32 8.63 -18.30
CA PHE A 13 -21.59 9.36 -19.35
C PHE A 13 -22.19 10.78 -19.38
N PRO A 14 -21.51 11.85 -18.91
CA PRO A 14 -21.86 13.16 -19.41
C PRO A 14 -21.35 13.19 -20.86
N CYS A 15 -21.89 14.06 -21.69
CA CYS A 15 -21.35 14.36 -23.02
C CYS A 15 -19.91 14.95 -23.00
N GLU A 16 -19.16 14.79 -21.90
CA GLU A 16 -17.91 15.47 -21.58
C GLU A 16 -16.92 14.46 -20.96
N THR A 17 -16.51 13.45 -21.74
CA THR A 17 -15.44 12.53 -21.31
C THR A 17 -14.12 12.95 -21.94
N ALA A 18 -13.20 13.49 -21.14
CA ALA A 18 -11.87 13.91 -21.59
C ALA A 18 -10.88 12.74 -21.71
N VAL A 19 -10.28 12.58 -22.89
CA VAL A 19 -9.23 11.59 -23.20
C VAL A 19 -7.94 12.31 -23.55
N ASN A 20 -6.87 11.97 -22.83
CA ASN A 20 -5.53 12.48 -23.12
C ASN A 20 -4.77 11.51 -24.04
N ILE A 21 -4.21 12.04 -25.13
CA ILE A 21 -3.37 11.29 -26.08
C ILE A 21 -1.97 11.95 -26.06
N SER A 22 -0.98 11.28 -25.47
CA SER A 22 0.40 11.77 -25.38
C SER A 22 1.44 10.65 -25.52
N GLY A 23 2.72 10.98 -25.72
CA GLY A 23 3.84 10.03 -25.78
C GLY A 23 5.09 10.56 -25.04
N SER A 24 6.21 9.83 -25.08
CA SER A 24 7.43 10.14 -24.29
C SER A 24 8.64 10.53 -25.15
N MET A 25 9.50 11.47 -24.73
CA MET A 25 10.82 11.73 -25.34
C MET A 25 12.00 11.00 -24.68
N TYR A 26 13.08 10.82 -25.46
CA TYR A 26 14.48 10.76 -25.02
C TYR A 26 15.24 11.93 -25.67
N SER A 27 16.00 12.71 -24.90
CA SER A 27 16.99 13.66 -25.45
C SER A 27 18.34 12.95 -25.62
N THR A 28 18.94 13.06 -26.81
CA THR A 28 20.38 12.80 -27.02
C THR A 28 21.05 14.12 -27.41
N PRO A 29 22.14 14.52 -26.74
CA PRO A 29 22.79 15.78 -27.06
C PRO A 29 23.59 15.66 -28.36
N GLY A 30 23.31 16.55 -29.31
CA GLY A 30 24.21 16.86 -30.43
C GLY A 30 23.64 16.61 -31.82
N LYS A 31 23.13 17.68 -32.45
CA LYS A 31 23.46 18.14 -33.81
C LYS A 31 22.71 19.44 -34.13
N PRO A 32 23.40 20.54 -34.52
CA PRO A 32 22.75 21.77 -34.94
C PRO A 32 22.36 21.66 -36.42
N GLY A 33 21.11 22.01 -36.73
CA GLY A 33 20.60 22.09 -38.11
C GLY A 33 19.58 21.00 -38.43
N GLY A 34 18.30 21.27 -38.15
CA GLY A 34 17.16 20.42 -38.54
C GLY A 34 15.85 21.12 -38.18
N THR A 35 14.94 21.19 -39.14
CA THR A 35 13.61 21.81 -39.04
C THR A 35 12.81 21.30 -37.83
N PHE A 36 12.20 22.22 -37.08
CA PHE A 36 11.40 21.98 -35.87
C PHE A 36 10.29 20.92 -36.10
N SER A 37 10.40 19.78 -35.41
CA SER A 37 9.36 18.75 -35.34
C SER A 37 9.02 18.45 -33.88
N ASP A 38 7.72 18.50 -33.56
CA ASP A 38 7.16 18.36 -32.20
C ASP A 38 7.54 17.05 -31.48
N PRO A 39 7.87 17.07 -30.17
CA PRO A 39 8.70 16.03 -29.57
C PRO A 39 7.94 14.93 -28.81
N LEU A 40 6.63 15.05 -28.58
CA LEU A 40 5.92 14.20 -27.60
C LEU A 40 5.18 13.00 -28.18
N PHE A 41 5.21 12.76 -29.48
CA PHE A 41 4.64 11.56 -30.09
C PHE A 41 5.47 11.27 -31.35
N SER A 42 5.94 10.02 -31.55
CA SER A 42 6.65 9.73 -32.79
C SER A 42 5.70 9.92 -33.98
N ALA A 43 6.17 10.54 -35.08
CA ALA A 43 5.34 10.77 -36.26
C ALA A 43 4.64 9.48 -36.76
N GLN A 44 5.32 8.34 -36.60
CA GLN A 44 4.79 7.00 -36.89
C GLN A 44 3.62 6.62 -35.98
N ALA A 45 3.70 6.86 -34.67
CA ALA A 45 2.62 6.57 -33.74
C ALA A 45 1.42 7.51 -33.95
N LYS A 46 1.64 8.79 -34.30
CA LYS A 46 0.56 9.75 -34.60
C LYS A 46 -0.24 9.29 -35.81
N SER A 47 0.46 8.87 -36.86
CA SER A 47 -0.15 8.30 -38.07
C SER A 47 -0.87 6.98 -37.78
N GLU A 48 -0.27 6.09 -37.00
CA GLU A 48 -0.89 4.81 -36.65
C GLU A 48 -2.18 4.96 -35.80
N MET A 49 -2.23 5.98 -34.94
CA MET A 49 -3.39 6.27 -34.10
C MET A 49 -4.49 7.08 -34.80
N LEU A 50 -4.23 7.64 -35.99
CA LEU A 50 -5.12 8.60 -36.65
C LEU A 50 -6.57 8.10 -36.74
N ARG A 51 -6.76 6.88 -37.24
CA ARG A 51 -8.10 6.27 -37.34
C ARG A 51 -8.78 6.14 -35.98
N SER A 52 -8.03 5.74 -34.95
CA SER A 52 -8.57 5.57 -33.60
C SER A 52 -8.94 6.92 -32.98
N VAL A 53 -8.17 7.99 -33.22
CA VAL A 53 -8.53 9.32 -32.72
C VAL A 53 -9.78 9.87 -33.42
N GLN A 54 -9.95 9.61 -34.72
CA GLN A 54 -11.18 9.95 -35.44
C GLN A 54 -12.41 9.24 -34.85
N ILE A 55 -12.26 7.96 -34.48
CA ILE A 55 -13.33 7.20 -33.82
C ILE A 55 -13.69 7.84 -32.48
N LEU A 56 -12.71 8.20 -31.65
CA LEU A 56 -12.97 8.86 -30.38
C LEU A 56 -13.71 10.20 -30.57
N GLN A 57 -13.32 11.00 -31.56
CA GLN A 57 -14.04 12.23 -31.90
C GLN A 57 -15.48 11.93 -32.34
N ALA A 58 -15.69 10.92 -33.20
CA ALA A 58 -17.03 10.54 -33.67
C ALA A 58 -17.93 10.02 -32.55
N LEU A 59 -17.34 9.42 -31.52
CA LEU A 59 -18.04 8.99 -30.30
C LEU A 59 -18.30 10.15 -29.30
N GLY A 60 -17.84 11.37 -29.60
CA GLY A 60 -18.10 12.56 -28.79
C GLY A 60 -17.14 12.74 -27.60
N PHE A 61 -15.97 12.10 -27.60
CA PHE A 61 -14.96 12.33 -26.55
C PHE A 61 -14.30 13.70 -26.74
N GLU A 62 -14.04 14.39 -25.62
CA GLU A 62 -13.19 15.57 -25.64
C GLU A 62 -11.73 15.13 -25.65
N LEU A 63 -10.98 15.55 -26.66
CA LEU A 63 -9.61 15.08 -26.87
C LEU A 63 -8.61 16.14 -26.43
N TYR A 64 -7.57 15.71 -25.71
CA TYR A 64 -6.51 16.57 -25.21
C TYR A 64 -5.14 16.00 -25.58
N GLY A 65 -4.19 16.88 -25.89
CA GLY A 65 -2.83 16.49 -26.24
C GLY A 65 -1.81 17.59 -25.94
N SER A 66 -0.52 17.25 -26.07
CA SER A 66 0.54 18.27 -26.12
C SER A 66 0.34 19.18 -27.33
N LYS A 67 0.97 20.35 -27.32
CA LYS A 67 0.80 21.37 -28.36
C LYS A 67 0.93 20.80 -29.77
N GLY A 68 2.03 20.13 -30.10
CA GLY A 68 2.15 19.58 -31.46
C GLY A 68 1.48 18.22 -31.68
N THR A 69 0.97 17.54 -30.64
CA THR A 69 0.02 16.44 -30.83
C THR A 69 -1.33 17.00 -31.27
N ALA A 70 -1.77 18.08 -30.64
CA ALA A 70 -2.97 18.81 -31.03
C ALA A 70 -2.84 19.37 -32.46
N ASP A 71 -1.75 20.05 -32.78
CA ASP A 71 -1.51 20.61 -34.13
C ASP A 71 -1.56 19.52 -35.22
N TYR A 72 -0.93 18.36 -34.97
CA TYR A 72 -0.95 17.24 -35.92
C TYR A 72 -2.37 16.74 -36.18
N PHE A 73 -3.17 16.49 -35.14
CA PHE A 73 -4.52 15.97 -35.33
C PHE A 73 -5.48 17.04 -35.88
N GLN A 74 -5.30 18.31 -35.51
CA GLN A 74 -6.05 19.43 -36.10
C GLN A 74 -5.78 19.56 -37.60
N SER A 75 -4.54 19.39 -38.04
CA SER A 75 -4.21 19.35 -39.49
C SER A 75 -4.89 18.21 -40.26
N ASN A 76 -5.38 17.19 -39.54
CA ASN A 76 -6.14 16.06 -40.06
C ASN A 76 -7.66 16.16 -39.77
N ASN A 77 -8.18 17.37 -39.49
CA ASN A 77 -9.58 17.65 -39.19
C ASN A 77 -10.11 16.96 -37.91
N ILE A 78 -9.26 16.81 -36.90
CA ILE A 78 -9.62 16.26 -35.60
C ILE A 78 -9.37 17.32 -34.53
N ASN A 79 -10.43 17.70 -33.82
CA ASN A 79 -10.41 18.66 -32.74
C ASN A 79 -9.77 18.06 -31.49
N VAL A 80 -8.50 18.38 -31.27
CA VAL A 80 -7.75 18.06 -30.06
C VAL A 80 -7.37 19.38 -29.38
N LYS A 81 -7.75 19.54 -28.11
CA LYS A 81 -7.41 20.70 -27.29
C LYS A 81 -5.94 20.59 -26.82
N ALA A 82 -5.14 21.61 -27.08
CA ALA A 82 -3.77 21.67 -26.57
C ALA A 82 -3.79 21.96 -25.05
N VAL A 83 -2.97 21.24 -24.29
CA VAL A 83 -2.76 21.51 -22.86
C VAL A 83 -1.29 21.73 -22.60
N ASP A 84 -1.00 22.69 -21.71
CA ASP A 84 0.37 23.03 -21.33
C ASP A 84 0.93 21.98 -20.36
N TRP A 85 2.04 21.37 -20.77
CA TRP A 85 2.72 20.35 -19.98
C TRP A 85 3.87 21.02 -19.23
N PRO A 86 3.87 21.02 -17.88
CA PRO A 86 4.87 21.73 -17.07
C PRO A 86 6.29 21.15 -17.15
N PHE A 87 6.53 20.24 -18.10
CA PHE A 87 7.79 19.59 -18.30
C PHE A 87 8.30 19.71 -19.75
N GLU A 88 7.69 20.53 -20.62
CA GLU A 88 8.27 20.80 -21.96
C GLU A 88 9.52 21.70 -21.85
N GLU A 89 10.60 21.37 -22.56
CA GLU A 89 11.76 22.27 -22.68
C GLU A 89 11.34 23.53 -23.46
N GLY A 90 11.29 24.66 -22.76
CA GLY A 90 10.83 25.95 -23.29
C GLY A 90 9.79 26.66 -22.42
N SER A 91 9.25 26.02 -21.37
CA SER A 91 8.44 26.73 -20.37
C SER A 91 9.36 27.61 -19.52
N SER A 92 9.40 28.92 -19.81
CA SER A 92 9.85 29.87 -18.80
C SER A 92 8.95 29.72 -17.57
N ASN A 93 9.50 29.88 -16.37
CA ASN A 93 8.74 30.05 -15.12
C ASN A 93 7.93 31.39 -15.12
N GLU A 94 7.53 31.87 -16.30
CA GLU A 94 6.68 33.03 -16.44
C GLU A 94 5.23 32.57 -16.43
N LYS A 95 4.44 33.30 -15.63
CA LYS A 95 2.99 33.21 -15.54
C LYS A 95 2.40 32.79 -16.88
N THR A 96 1.73 31.63 -16.90
CA THR A 96 0.84 31.17 -17.96
C THR A 96 0.16 32.38 -18.59
N ALA A 97 0.38 32.58 -19.91
CA ALA A 97 -0.41 33.52 -20.68
C ALA A 97 -1.90 33.26 -20.36
N ALA A 98 -2.60 34.34 -19.99
CA ALA A 98 -3.94 34.29 -19.41
C ALA A 98 -4.86 33.35 -20.24
N GLY A 99 -5.14 32.15 -19.70
CA GLY A 99 -6.14 31.23 -20.24
C GLY A 99 -5.76 29.76 -20.42
N THR A 100 -4.48 29.37 -20.35
CA THR A 100 -4.09 27.95 -20.58
C THR A 100 -3.93 27.19 -19.25
N ARG A 101 -4.82 26.24 -18.96
CA ARG A 101 -4.78 25.41 -17.74
C ARG A 101 -3.66 24.37 -17.83
N SER A 102 -2.93 24.15 -16.73
CA SER A 102 -1.83 23.19 -16.68
C SER A 102 -2.34 21.74 -16.59
N VAL A 103 -1.62 20.78 -17.16
CA VAL A 103 -2.03 19.36 -17.05
C VAL A 103 -2.11 18.86 -15.59
N ALA A 104 -1.27 19.37 -14.70
CA ALA A 104 -1.32 19.03 -13.28
C ALA A 104 -2.69 19.33 -12.67
N GLU A 105 -3.30 20.47 -13.00
CA GLU A 105 -4.66 20.83 -12.55
C GLU A 105 -5.72 19.86 -13.07
N PHE A 106 -5.63 19.39 -14.31
CA PHE A 106 -6.58 18.41 -14.85
C PHE A 106 -6.48 17.04 -14.15
N PHE A 107 -5.27 16.62 -13.75
CA PHE A 107 -5.07 15.38 -12.99
C PHE A 107 -5.58 15.51 -11.55
N GLU A 108 -5.29 16.63 -10.88
CA GLU A 108 -5.75 16.90 -9.50
C GLU A 108 -7.27 17.04 -9.43
N ASN A 109 -7.89 17.70 -10.41
CA ASN A 109 -9.34 17.87 -10.48
C ASN A 109 -10.07 16.65 -11.07
N LYS A 110 -9.35 15.57 -11.43
CA LYS A 110 -9.90 14.34 -12.04
C LYS A 110 -10.72 14.58 -13.31
N GLU A 111 -10.33 15.57 -14.10
CA GLU A 111 -11.04 15.90 -15.34
C GLU A 111 -10.69 14.92 -16.47
N PHE A 112 -9.51 14.28 -16.42
CA PHE A 112 -9.18 13.18 -17.33
C PHE A 112 -9.79 11.85 -16.89
N HIS A 113 -10.48 11.19 -17.81
CA HIS A 113 -11.12 9.90 -17.57
C HIS A 113 -10.31 8.72 -18.13
N LEU A 114 -9.44 8.99 -19.09
CA LEU A 114 -8.53 8.02 -19.70
C LEU A 114 -7.26 8.72 -20.20
N VAL A 115 -6.12 8.10 -19.92
CA VAL A 115 -4.83 8.51 -20.47
C VAL A 115 -4.31 7.43 -21.41
N ILE A 116 -4.00 7.81 -22.65
CA ILE A 116 -3.25 6.97 -23.59
C ILE A 116 -1.85 7.59 -23.70
N ASN A 117 -0.88 6.98 -23.00
CA ASN A 117 0.51 7.44 -23.00
C ASN A 117 1.46 6.35 -23.52
N LEU A 118 1.87 6.47 -24.78
CA LEU A 118 2.66 5.44 -25.48
C LEU A 118 4.17 5.64 -25.24
N PRO A 119 4.89 4.65 -24.68
CA PRO A 119 6.33 4.71 -24.51
C PRO A 119 7.04 4.52 -25.86
N ILE A 120 8.12 5.28 -26.10
CA ILE A 120 8.98 5.04 -27.27
C ILE A 120 9.85 3.80 -26.99
N ARG A 121 9.85 2.84 -27.92
CA ARG A 121 10.82 1.73 -27.93
C ARG A 121 12.17 2.24 -28.47
N GLY A 122 13.04 2.69 -27.57
CA GLY A 122 14.47 2.80 -27.89
C GLY A 122 15.11 1.41 -27.89
N SER A 123 15.99 1.13 -28.86
CA SER A 123 16.85 -0.05 -28.84
C SER A 123 17.86 0.07 -27.68
N GLY A 124 17.51 -0.43 -26.50
CA GLY A 124 18.41 -0.41 -25.36
C GLY A 124 17.79 -1.01 -24.12
N ALA A 125 18.55 -1.88 -23.45
CA ALA A 125 18.16 -2.53 -22.21
C ALA A 125 17.66 -1.54 -21.15
N TYR A 126 16.69 -1.99 -20.37
CA TYR A 126 16.05 -1.31 -19.25
C TYR A 126 17.09 -0.91 -18.18
N ARG A 127 17.85 0.18 -18.41
CA ARG A 127 18.80 0.71 -17.43
C ARG A 127 18.02 1.54 -16.40
N VAL A 128 18.08 1.06 -15.16
CA VAL A 128 17.41 1.59 -13.95
C VAL A 128 17.81 3.04 -13.62
N SER A 129 18.82 3.62 -14.29
CA SER A 129 19.34 4.97 -14.05
C SER A 129 19.00 6.03 -15.11
N ALA A 130 18.26 5.71 -16.17
CA ALA A 130 17.95 6.69 -17.21
C ALA A 130 16.73 7.55 -16.83
N TYR A 131 17.00 8.77 -16.34
CA TYR A 131 16.15 9.97 -16.22
C TYR A 131 14.62 9.81 -16.36
N ARG A 132 13.88 10.35 -15.37
CA ARG A 132 12.41 10.53 -15.38
C ARG A 132 11.93 11.28 -16.64
N THR A 133 11.72 10.56 -17.75
CA THR A 133 11.18 11.13 -18.99
C THR A 133 9.81 11.75 -18.75
N HIS A 134 9.43 12.74 -19.55
CA HIS A 134 8.13 13.42 -19.41
C HIS A 134 6.97 12.42 -19.51
N GLY A 135 7.03 11.45 -20.43
CA GLY A 135 6.04 10.39 -20.53
C GLY A 135 6.04 9.41 -19.33
N TYR A 136 7.17 9.19 -18.65
CA TYR A 136 7.16 8.46 -17.37
C TYR A 136 6.42 9.25 -16.28
N ARG A 137 6.67 10.57 -16.18
CA ARG A 137 6.00 11.45 -15.21
C ARG A 137 4.48 11.47 -15.43
N THR A 138 4.03 11.63 -16.67
CA THR A 138 2.59 11.58 -17.03
C THR A 138 1.94 10.26 -16.65
N ARG A 139 2.60 9.13 -16.96
CA ARG A 139 2.09 7.80 -16.57
C ARG A 139 2.01 7.63 -15.06
N ARG A 140 3.02 8.13 -14.34
CA ARG A 140 3.03 8.07 -12.88
C ARG A 140 1.94 8.95 -12.27
N MET A 141 1.73 10.16 -12.78
CA MET A 141 0.64 11.05 -12.36
C MET A 141 -0.74 10.41 -12.60
N ALA A 142 -0.95 9.73 -13.72
CA ALA A 142 -2.19 9.00 -13.97
C ALA A 142 -2.43 7.89 -12.94
N ILE A 143 -1.39 7.09 -12.65
CA ILE A 143 -1.46 6.02 -11.64
C ILE A 143 -1.73 6.60 -10.25
N ASP A 144 -1.02 7.65 -9.85
CA ASP A 144 -1.12 8.26 -8.53
C ASP A 144 -2.50 8.89 -8.29
N ASN A 145 -3.17 9.37 -9.34
CA ASN A 145 -4.52 9.93 -9.27
C ASN A 145 -5.63 8.91 -9.58
N GLY A 146 -5.29 7.64 -9.80
CA GLY A 146 -6.26 6.57 -10.09
C GLY A 146 -6.94 6.66 -11.45
N ILE A 147 -6.35 7.38 -12.41
CA ILE A 147 -6.88 7.56 -13.76
C ILE A 147 -6.45 6.37 -14.63
N PRO A 148 -7.40 5.69 -15.34
CA PRO A 148 -7.08 4.61 -16.26
C PRO A 148 -6.02 5.00 -17.28
N LEU A 149 -5.04 4.10 -17.49
CA LEU A 149 -3.88 4.35 -18.33
C LEU A 149 -3.66 3.20 -19.33
N ILE A 150 -3.55 3.53 -20.62
CA ILE A 150 -3.13 2.61 -21.69
C ILE A 150 -1.74 3.02 -22.19
N THR A 151 -0.82 2.06 -22.19
CA THR A 151 0.59 2.27 -22.57
C THR A 151 1.05 1.45 -23.78
N ASP A 152 0.15 0.73 -24.44
CA ASP A 152 0.46 -0.04 -25.65
C ASP A 152 -0.46 0.39 -26.79
N ILE A 153 0.14 0.65 -27.97
CA ILE A 153 -0.58 1.19 -29.12
C ILE A 153 -1.60 0.21 -29.68
N LYS A 154 -1.31 -1.09 -29.65
CA LYS A 154 -2.25 -2.12 -30.14
C LYS A 154 -3.42 -2.25 -29.17
N CYS A 155 -3.15 -2.24 -27.86
CA CYS A 155 -4.20 -2.22 -26.85
C CYS A 155 -5.09 -0.96 -26.97
N ALA A 156 -4.50 0.21 -27.21
CA ALA A 156 -5.26 1.45 -27.43
C ALA A 156 -6.20 1.33 -28.64
N LYS A 157 -5.69 0.87 -29.78
CA LYS A 157 -6.50 0.68 -31.00
C LYS A 157 -7.63 -0.32 -30.79
N LEU A 158 -7.33 -1.49 -30.20
CA LEU A 158 -8.34 -2.52 -29.91
C LEU A 158 -9.40 -2.03 -28.93
N PHE A 159 -9.00 -1.28 -27.90
CA PHE A 159 -9.92 -0.70 -26.93
C PHE A 159 -10.86 0.32 -27.59
N ILE A 160 -10.33 1.20 -28.45
CA ILE A 160 -11.10 2.21 -29.16
C ILE A 160 -12.06 1.58 -30.18
N GLU A 161 -11.63 0.54 -30.91
CA GLU A 161 -12.52 -0.21 -31.81
C GLU A 161 -13.62 -0.95 -31.05
N ALA A 162 -13.31 -1.48 -29.86
CA ALA A 162 -14.32 -2.06 -28.98
C ALA A 162 -15.34 -1.00 -28.50
N LEU A 163 -14.88 0.20 -28.13
CA LEU A 163 -15.78 1.32 -27.79
C LEU A 163 -16.70 1.68 -28.96
N ASN A 164 -16.15 1.76 -30.17
CA ASN A 164 -16.91 2.04 -31.39
C ASN A 164 -17.98 0.96 -31.66
N THR A 165 -17.61 -0.30 -31.51
CA THR A 165 -18.50 -1.44 -31.74
C THR A 165 -19.65 -1.47 -30.72
N VAL A 166 -19.36 -1.15 -29.46
CA VAL A 166 -20.37 -1.13 -28.41
C VAL A 166 -21.28 0.10 -28.54
N GLY A 167 -20.74 1.24 -28.97
CA GLY A 167 -21.48 2.51 -29.16
C GLY A 167 -22.03 3.13 -27.87
N ARG A 168 -21.72 2.52 -26.72
CA ARG A 168 -22.12 2.93 -25.36
C ARG A 168 -21.07 2.42 -24.36
N ARG A 169 -21.25 2.75 -23.09
CA ARG A 169 -20.41 2.20 -22.00
C ARG A 169 -20.31 0.67 -22.11
N PRO A 170 -19.11 0.08 -22.23
CA PRO A 170 -18.96 -1.37 -22.20
C PRO A 170 -19.53 -1.93 -20.90
N PRO A 171 -20.37 -2.98 -20.94
CA PRO A 171 -20.81 -3.64 -19.72
C PRO A 171 -19.57 -4.25 -19.05
N VAL A 172 -19.21 -3.72 -17.89
CA VAL A 172 -18.13 -4.28 -17.07
C VAL A 172 -18.72 -5.14 -15.98
N ASN A 173 -18.20 -6.36 -15.84
CA ASN A 173 -18.52 -7.19 -14.70
C ASN A 173 -17.85 -6.58 -13.45
N SER A 174 -18.64 -5.92 -12.61
CA SER A 174 -18.16 -5.28 -11.38
C SER A 174 -17.64 -6.27 -10.33
N GLN A 175 -17.84 -7.57 -10.52
CA GLN A 175 -17.26 -8.60 -9.65
C GLN A 175 -15.82 -8.94 -10.05
N ILE A 176 -15.36 -8.51 -11.23
CA ILE A 176 -14.01 -8.78 -11.73
C ILE A 176 -13.15 -7.54 -11.49
N ASP A 177 -12.37 -7.55 -10.41
CA ASP A 177 -11.44 -6.47 -10.05
C ASP A 177 -10.22 -6.39 -10.99
N CYS A 178 -9.76 -7.53 -11.51
CA CYS A 178 -8.71 -7.55 -12.54
C CYS A 178 -8.80 -8.78 -13.46
N VAL A 179 -8.39 -8.60 -14.71
CA VAL A 179 -8.14 -9.68 -15.67
C VAL A 179 -6.66 -9.65 -16.01
N THR A 180 -5.97 -10.77 -15.88
CA THR A 180 -4.54 -10.89 -16.20
C THR A 180 -4.28 -12.22 -16.88
N SER A 181 -3.27 -12.27 -17.76
CA SER A 181 -2.80 -13.49 -18.41
C SER A 181 -1.96 -14.39 -17.48
N ARG A 182 -1.74 -13.95 -16.24
CA ARG A 182 -1.01 -14.71 -15.21
C ARG A 182 -1.96 -15.55 -14.38
N ASN A 183 -1.48 -16.69 -13.89
CA ASN A 183 -2.22 -17.49 -12.91
C ASN A 183 -2.37 -16.70 -11.61
N LEU A 184 -3.59 -16.27 -11.30
CA LEU A 184 -3.94 -15.68 -10.01
C LEU A 184 -4.36 -16.78 -9.03
N LYS A 185 -3.84 -16.71 -7.81
CA LYS A 185 -4.32 -17.50 -6.68
C LYS A 185 -5.10 -16.57 -5.77
N ARG A 186 -6.38 -16.88 -5.56
CA ARG A 186 -7.22 -16.16 -4.61
C ARG A 186 -7.00 -16.75 -3.22
N LEU A 187 -6.59 -15.90 -2.28
CA LEU A 187 -6.49 -16.24 -0.86
C LEU A 187 -7.63 -15.54 -0.11
N PRO A 188 -8.02 -16.03 1.09
CA PRO A 188 -8.77 -15.20 2.03
C PRO A 188 -7.92 -13.99 2.46
N GLY A 189 -8.55 -13.00 3.08
CA GLY A 189 -7.83 -11.89 3.69
C GLY A 189 -6.89 -12.39 4.78
N LEU A 190 -5.61 -12.00 4.72
CA LEU A 190 -4.62 -12.41 5.71
C LEU A 190 -4.80 -11.60 7.00
N VAL A 191 -4.42 -12.18 8.13
CA VAL A 191 -4.49 -11.54 9.45
C VAL A 191 -3.08 -11.46 10.02
N ASP A 192 -2.66 -10.26 10.41
CA ASP A 192 -1.40 -10.03 11.14
C ASP A 192 -1.72 -9.80 12.62
N ILE A 193 -1.33 -10.74 13.46
CA ILE A 193 -1.69 -10.75 14.89
C ILE A 193 -0.71 -9.93 15.77
N HIS A 194 0.33 -9.32 15.20
CA HIS A 194 1.36 -8.60 15.94
C HIS A 194 1.85 -7.35 15.22
N VAL A 195 1.09 -6.26 15.34
CA VAL A 195 1.43 -4.99 14.67
C VAL A 195 1.66 -3.87 15.69
N HIS A 196 2.70 -3.05 15.48
CA HIS A 196 2.94 -1.85 16.28
C HIS A 196 2.61 -0.58 15.48
N VAL A 197 1.41 -0.02 15.69
CA VAL A 197 0.90 1.13 14.93
C VAL A 197 1.52 2.47 15.36
N ARG A 198 2.08 2.55 16.59
CA ARG A 198 2.78 3.73 17.15
C ARG A 198 1.90 4.95 17.45
N GLU A 199 0.61 4.92 17.12
CA GLU A 199 -0.37 5.94 17.48
C GLU A 199 -1.34 5.42 18.55
N PRO A 200 -1.52 6.15 19.69
CA PRO A 200 -1.06 7.51 19.99
C PRO A 200 0.44 7.63 20.34
N GLY A 201 0.98 8.85 20.13
CA GLY A 201 2.26 9.29 20.70
C GLY A 201 3.41 9.40 19.70
N ALA A 202 3.72 8.33 18.95
CA ALA A 202 4.89 8.28 18.08
C ALA A 202 4.55 8.29 16.58
N ILE A 203 3.61 9.16 16.18
CA ILE A 203 3.06 9.27 14.82
C ILE A 203 4.10 9.60 13.73
N HIS A 204 5.26 10.13 14.12
CA HIS A 204 6.37 10.37 13.19
C HIS A 204 7.05 9.05 12.73
N LYS A 205 6.84 7.95 13.46
CA LYS A 205 7.33 6.62 13.09
C LYS A 205 6.33 5.90 12.20
N GLU A 206 5.07 5.90 12.61
CA GLU A 206 3.94 5.30 11.91
C GLU A 206 2.62 5.80 12.54
N ASP A 207 1.54 5.90 11.76
CA ASP A 207 0.19 6.21 12.25
C ASP A 207 -0.84 5.16 11.78
N TRP A 208 -2.10 5.24 12.24
CA TRP A 208 -3.13 4.27 11.86
C TRP A 208 -3.36 4.19 10.34
N TYR A 209 -3.30 5.32 9.63
CA TYR A 209 -3.55 5.37 8.19
C TYR A 209 -2.39 4.78 7.39
N THR A 210 -1.16 5.15 7.71
CA THR A 210 0.03 4.65 7.00
C THR A 210 0.28 3.18 7.30
N CYS A 211 0.13 2.75 8.56
CA CYS A 211 0.29 1.36 8.99
C CYS A 211 -0.70 0.43 8.28
N THR A 212 -2.00 0.76 8.33
CA THR A 212 -3.04 -0.11 7.75
C THR A 212 -3.01 -0.13 6.23
N ARG A 213 -2.53 0.96 5.59
CA ARG A 213 -2.24 0.95 4.15
C ARG A 213 -1.09 0.02 3.79
N ALA A 214 -0.04 -0.03 4.61
CA ALA A 214 1.05 -0.97 4.43
C ALA A 214 0.55 -2.42 4.60
N ALA A 215 -0.30 -2.68 5.59
CA ALA A 215 -0.96 -3.99 5.78
C ALA A 215 -1.75 -4.40 4.53
N LEU A 216 -2.64 -3.52 4.03
CA LEU A 216 -3.44 -3.80 2.84
C LEU A 216 -2.58 -4.06 1.59
N ALA A 217 -1.48 -3.30 1.42
CA ALA A 217 -0.54 -3.52 0.33
C ALA A 217 0.17 -4.88 0.43
N GLY A 218 0.37 -5.40 1.65
CA GLY A 218 0.87 -6.75 1.92
C GLY A 218 -0.18 -7.87 1.79
N GLY A 219 -1.44 -7.53 1.48
CA GLY A 219 -2.55 -8.49 1.41
C GLY A 219 -3.15 -8.84 2.78
N VAL A 220 -2.78 -8.10 3.84
CA VAL A 220 -3.37 -8.22 5.18
C VAL A 220 -4.62 -7.36 5.24
N THR A 221 -5.73 -7.97 5.64
CA THR A 221 -7.04 -7.29 5.74
C THR A 221 -7.49 -7.11 7.18
N GLN A 222 -6.75 -7.67 8.14
CA GLN A 222 -7.01 -7.45 9.57
C GLN A 222 -5.70 -7.42 10.35
N ILE A 223 -5.56 -6.47 11.29
CA ILE A 223 -4.40 -6.37 12.18
C ILE A 223 -4.80 -6.43 13.66
N LEU A 224 -3.92 -6.96 14.51
CA LEU A 224 -4.04 -6.84 15.97
C LEU A 224 -2.92 -5.93 16.50
N ALA A 225 -3.31 -4.77 17.02
CA ALA A 225 -2.38 -3.72 17.41
C ALA A 225 -1.88 -3.90 18.86
N MET A 226 -0.56 -3.86 19.03
CA MET A 226 0.12 -3.97 20.31
C MET A 226 -0.03 -2.70 21.15
N PRO A 227 -0.12 -2.82 22.50
CA PRO A 227 -0.57 -1.74 23.39
C PRO A 227 0.54 -0.76 23.82
N ASN A 228 1.78 -0.97 23.38
CA ASN A 228 2.95 -0.18 23.81
C ASN A 228 3.08 1.15 23.06
N THR A 229 1.99 1.90 22.98
CA THR A 229 1.90 3.28 22.49
C THR A 229 2.23 4.28 23.60
N ASN A 230 2.09 5.59 23.33
CA ASN A 230 2.24 6.63 24.33
C ASN A 230 1.04 7.62 24.30
N PRO A 231 0.09 7.55 25.25
CA PRO A 231 0.07 6.64 26.40
C PRO A 231 -0.11 5.16 25.98
N PRO A 232 0.34 4.20 26.79
CA PRO A 232 0.10 2.78 26.54
C PRO A 232 -1.36 2.42 26.78
N LEU A 233 -1.88 1.42 26.06
CA LEU A 233 -3.24 0.92 26.23
C LEU A 233 -3.30 -0.07 27.39
N ILE A 234 -3.68 0.40 28.58
CA ILE A 234 -3.65 -0.38 29.84
C ILE A 234 -4.95 -0.29 30.65
N ASP A 235 -5.90 0.55 30.23
CA ASP A 235 -7.15 0.85 30.91
C ASP A 235 -8.25 1.26 29.89
N SER A 236 -9.47 1.52 30.39
CA SER A 236 -10.61 1.89 29.53
C SER A 236 -10.42 3.22 28.80
N ASP A 237 -9.79 4.20 29.44
CA ASP A 237 -9.61 5.54 28.86
C ASP A 237 -8.63 5.48 27.70
N SER A 238 -7.50 4.79 27.88
CA SER A 238 -6.52 4.54 26.82
C SER A 238 -7.06 3.64 25.71
N TYR A 239 -7.96 2.69 26.03
CA TYR A 239 -8.70 1.92 25.02
C TYR A 239 -9.58 2.82 24.15
N GLN A 240 -10.44 3.64 24.76
CA GLN A 240 -11.36 4.52 24.03
C GLN A 240 -10.61 5.54 23.18
N LEU A 241 -9.50 6.07 23.69
CA LEU A 241 -8.62 6.97 22.94
C LEU A 241 -8.08 6.26 21.68
N THR A 242 -7.47 5.09 21.85
CA THR A 242 -6.85 4.35 20.75
C THR A 242 -7.88 3.89 19.74
N ASP A 243 -9.03 3.36 20.19
CA ASP A 243 -10.11 2.91 19.33
C ASP A 243 -10.70 4.05 18.50
N LYS A 244 -10.88 5.24 19.09
CA LYS A 244 -11.35 6.42 18.36
C LYS A 244 -10.39 6.85 17.25
N LEU A 245 -9.07 6.76 17.49
CA LEU A 245 -8.04 7.08 16.49
C LEU A 245 -8.04 6.02 15.38
N ALA A 246 -8.07 4.74 15.75
CA ALA A 246 -8.12 3.62 14.83
C ALA A 246 -9.36 3.67 13.94
N ALA A 247 -10.56 3.81 14.51
CA ALA A 247 -11.84 3.88 13.80
C ALA A 247 -11.89 5.01 12.76
N LYS A 248 -11.15 6.09 12.99
CA LYS A 248 -11.11 7.25 12.08
C LYS A 248 -10.16 7.05 10.90
N HIS A 249 -9.08 6.30 11.08
CA HIS A 249 -7.93 6.31 10.16
C HIS A 249 -7.57 4.95 9.57
N ALA A 250 -7.98 3.84 10.20
CA ALA A 250 -7.69 2.50 9.71
C ALA A 250 -8.37 2.22 8.37
N VAL A 251 -7.63 1.62 7.44
CA VAL A 251 -8.15 1.19 6.13
C VAL A 251 -8.37 -0.33 6.02
N VAL A 252 -8.06 -1.06 7.10
CA VAL A 252 -8.30 -2.51 7.25
C VAL A 252 -8.97 -2.76 8.62
N ASP A 253 -9.57 -3.92 8.81
CA ASP A 253 -10.16 -4.29 10.09
C ASP A 253 -9.08 -4.35 11.18
N TYR A 254 -9.43 -4.05 12.42
CA TYR A 254 -8.46 -4.07 13.52
C TYR A 254 -9.05 -4.61 14.82
N ALA A 255 -8.16 -5.05 15.71
CA ALA A 255 -8.46 -5.27 17.12
C ALA A 255 -7.28 -4.80 17.97
N LEU A 256 -7.55 -4.44 19.22
CA LEU A 256 -6.56 -3.85 20.13
C LEU A 256 -6.20 -4.83 21.25
N TYR A 257 -4.92 -5.03 21.53
CA TYR A 257 -4.50 -5.67 22.77
C TYR A 257 -4.58 -4.70 23.94
N VAL A 258 -4.72 -5.22 25.16
CA VAL A 258 -4.43 -4.47 26.40
C VAL A 258 -3.08 -4.90 26.96
N GLY A 259 -2.30 -3.95 27.44
CA GLY A 259 -1.00 -4.18 28.06
C GLY A 259 -1.15 -4.54 29.53
N ALA A 260 -0.46 -5.59 29.96
CA ALA A 260 -0.33 -5.92 31.37
C ALA A 260 0.66 -4.97 32.07
N THR A 261 0.29 -4.53 33.27
CA THR A 261 1.15 -3.81 34.21
C THR A 261 1.06 -4.49 35.58
N PRO A 262 1.99 -4.23 36.52
CA PRO A 262 1.92 -4.84 37.84
C PRO A 262 0.67 -4.47 38.66
N GLN A 263 -0.03 -3.39 38.29
CA GLN A 263 -1.17 -2.86 39.06
C GLN A 263 -2.53 -3.03 38.37
N ASN A 264 -2.60 -3.48 37.11
CA ASN A 264 -3.86 -3.46 36.34
C ASN A 264 -4.52 -4.83 36.10
N ALA A 265 -4.14 -5.90 36.81
CA ALA A 265 -4.66 -7.26 36.55
C ALA A 265 -6.20 -7.35 36.53
N GLN A 266 -6.88 -6.63 37.44
CA GLN A 266 -8.34 -6.60 37.49
C GLN A 266 -8.94 -5.71 36.38
N ALA A 267 -8.39 -4.50 36.19
CA ALA A 267 -8.85 -3.57 35.16
C ALA A 267 -8.66 -4.14 33.74
N ALA A 268 -7.56 -4.86 33.48
CA ALA A 268 -7.32 -5.54 32.22
C ALA A 268 -8.36 -6.67 31.99
N ALA A 269 -8.71 -7.43 33.03
CA ALA A 269 -9.73 -8.47 32.94
C ALA A 269 -11.12 -7.91 32.61
N GLU A 270 -11.48 -6.74 33.13
CA GLU A 270 -12.73 -6.04 32.82
C GLU A 270 -12.81 -5.59 31.36
N LEU A 271 -11.66 -5.30 30.72
CA LEU A 271 -11.58 -4.92 29.29
C LEU A 271 -11.65 -6.12 28.34
N ALA A 272 -11.51 -7.35 28.82
CA ALA A 272 -11.45 -8.57 28.01
C ALA A 272 -12.56 -8.70 26.94
N PRO A 273 -13.83 -8.25 27.15
CA PRO A 273 -14.84 -8.31 26.10
C PRO A 273 -14.53 -7.45 24.87
N MET A 274 -13.77 -6.36 25.03
CA MET A 274 -13.51 -5.37 23.98
C MET A 274 -12.16 -5.57 23.27
N VAL A 275 -11.20 -6.24 23.91
CA VAL A 275 -9.83 -6.38 23.41
C VAL A 275 -9.60 -7.70 22.66
N ALA A 276 -8.58 -7.73 21.80
CA ALA A 276 -8.10 -8.94 21.15
C ALA A 276 -7.58 -9.97 22.17
N GLY A 277 -6.89 -9.49 23.21
CA GLY A 277 -6.31 -10.27 24.29
C GLY A 277 -5.43 -9.42 25.21
N LEU A 278 -4.74 -10.08 26.13
CA LEU A 278 -3.76 -9.46 27.03
C LEU A 278 -2.35 -9.65 26.46
N LYS A 279 -1.59 -8.56 26.31
CA LYS A 279 -0.17 -8.59 25.95
C LYS A 279 0.70 -8.37 27.20
N MET A 280 1.59 -9.30 27.47
CA MET A 280 2.57 -9.21 28.55
C MET A 280 3.99 -9.05 27.98
N TYR A 281 4.75 -8.10 28.53
CA TYR A 281 6.16 -7.87 28.19
C TYR A 281 7.05 -8.38 29.32
N LEU A 282 7.61 -9.58 29.16
CA LEU A 282 8.30 -10.31 30.24
C LEU A 282 9.84 -10.21 30.18
N ASN A 283 10.36 -9.60 29.13
CA ASN A 283 11.77 -9.26 28.99
C ASN A 283 11.93 -7.74 28.89
N GLN A 284 13.18 -7.29 28.92
CA GLN A 284 13.53 -5.89 28.75
C GLN A 284 12.95 -5.34 27.44
N THR A 285 12.14 -4.30 27.55
CA THR A 285 11.46 -3.64 26.43
C THR A 285 11.73 -2.15 26.49
N PHE A 286 11.61 -1.46 25.36
CA PHE A 286 11.67 0.00 25.30
C PHE A 286 10.40 0.68 25.89
N SER A 287 9.39 -0.10 26.29
CA SER A 287 8.13 0.39 26.85
C SER A 287 8.11 0.40 28.38
N THR A 288 7.22 1.20 28.96
CA THR A 288 6.90 1.23 30.40
C THR A 288 6.14 0.01 30.91
N LEU A 289 5.90 -0.99 30.07
CA LEU A 289 5.07 -2.17 30.35
C LEU A 289 5.86 -3.42 30.78
N GLN A 290 7.17 -3.29 31.05
CA GLN A 290 7.98 -4.41 31.51
C GLN A 290 7.44 -4.97 32.82
N MET A 291 7.31 -6.30 32.90
CA MET A 291 6.86 -7.01 34.09
C MET A 291 7.96 -7.97 34.59
N ASP A 292 8.62 -7.61 35.68
CA ASP A 292 9.75 -8.39 36.22
C ASP A 292 9.35 -9.46 37.25
N SER A 293 8.14 -9.35 37.80
CA SER A 293 7.66 -10.18 38.91
C SER A 293 6.76 -11.31 38.41
N VAL A 294 7.20 -12.55 38.59
CA VAL A 294 6.40 -13.76 38.31
C VAL A 294 5.09 -13.76 39.10
N THR A 295 5.08 -13.19 40.31
CA THR A 295 3.86 -13.04 41.11
C THR A 295 2.83 -12.18 40.40
N ASP A 296 3.25 -11.12 39.71
CA ASP A 296 2.32 -10.29 38.94
C ASP A 296 1.89 -10.99 37.66
N TRP A 297 2.73 -11.86 37.08
CA TRP A 297 2.32 -12.70 35.96
C TRP A 297 1.18 -13.63 36.38
N ILE A 298 1.34 -14.32 37.51
CA ILE A 298 0.31 -15.23 38.04
C ILE A 298 -1.02 -14.51 38.24
N LYS A 299 -1.01 -13.29 38.83
CA LYS A 299 -2.24 -12.49 39.02
C LYS A 299 -2.98 -12.27 37.70
N HIS A 300 -2.27 -11.92 36.63
CA HIS A 300 -2.87 -11.72 35.29
C HIS A 300 -3.40 -13.02 34.70
N PHE A 301 -2.68 -14.12 34.85
CA PHE A 301 -3.13 -15.43 34.37
C PHE A 301 -4.39 -15.91 35.10
N GLU A 302 -4.51 -15.62 36.39
CA GLU A 302 -5.68 -15.97 37.21
C GLU A 302 -6.88 -15.03 36.96
N SER A 303 -6.64 -13.73 36.75
CA SER A 303 -7.72 -12.75 36.58
C SER A 303 -8.27 -12.67 35.15
N PHE A 304 -7.41 -12.84 34.13
CA PHE A 304 -7.80 -12.57 32.74
C PHE A 304 -8.68 -13.71 32.18
N PRO A 305 -9.88 -13.41 31.65
CA PRO A 305 -10.87 -14.42 31.26
C PRO A 305 -10.36 -15.48 30.29
N THR A 306 -10.82 -16.72 30.49
CA THR A 306 -10.37 -17.87 29.70
C THR A 306 -10.78 -17.84 28.25
N SER A 307 -11.83 -17.08 27.93
CA SER A 307 -12.33 -16.84 26.58
C SER A 307 -11.44 -15.94 25.72
N ARG A 308 -10.41 -15.30 26.31
CA ARG A 308 -9.48 -14.41 25.61
C ARG A 308 -8.03 -14.91 25.73
N PRO A 309 -7.20 -14.67 24.70
CA PRO A 309 -5.80 -15.09 24.70
C PRO A 309 -4.93 -14.20 25.58
N ILE A 310 -3.90 -14.82 26.16
CA ILE A 310 -2.75 -14.15 26.76
C ILE A 310 -1.56 -14.37 25.82
N VAL A 311 -0.95 -13.27 25.37
CA VAL A 311 0.19 -13.28 24.46
C VAL A 311 1.41 -12.68 25.16
N CYS A 312 2.56 -13.33 25.07
CA CYS A 312 3.74 -12.98 25.86
C CYS A 312 4.95 -12.74 24.96
N HIS A 313 5.59 -11.58 25.12
CA HIS A 313 6.98 -11.40 24.71
C HIS A 313 7.85 -12.05 25.77
N ALA A 314 8.42 -13.21 25.45
CA ALA A 314 9.20 -14.04 26.37
C ALA A 314 10.36 -14.71 25.61
N GLU A 315 11.59 -14.36 25.98
CA GLU A 315 12.83 -14.83 25.36
C GLU A 315 13.63 -15.73 26.31
N LYS A 316 14.30 -16.74 25.78
CA LYS A 316 15.19 -17.65 26.52
C LYS A 316 14.54 -18.23 27.78
N GLN A 317 15.14 -18.02 28.96
CA GLN A 317 14.68 -18.54 30.24
C GLN A 317 13.28 -18.02 30.63
N THR A 318 12.92 -16.82 30.17
CA THR A 318 11.60 -16.22 30.40
C THR A 318 10.49 -17.03 29.74
N LEU A 319 10.77 -17.63 28.57
CA LEU A 319 9.82 -18.53 27.90
C LEU A 319 9.51 -19.75 28.78
N ALA A 320 10.55 -20.40 29.33
CA ALA A 320 10.36 -21.53 30.24
C ALA A 320 9.56 -21.13 31.50
N ALA A 321 9.85 -19.96 32.07
CA ALA A 321 9.14 -19.44 33.24
C ALA A 321 7.65 -19.19 32.95
N VAL A 322 7.30 -18.54 31.84
CA VAL A 322 5.89 -18.29 31.49
C VAL A 322 5.14 -19.56 31.13
N LEU A 323 5.80 -20.56 30.54
CA LEU A 323 5.21 -21.89 30.32
C LEU A 323 4.84 -22.56 31.65
N CYS A 324 5.72 -22.47 32.66
CA CYS A 324 5.42 -22.98 34.00
C CYS A 324 4.24 -22.25 34.64
N VAL A 325 4.17 -20.92 34.53
CA VAL A 325 3.03 -20.12 35.03
C VAL A 325 1.72 -20.52 34.34
N ALA A 326 1.74 -20.64 33.01
CA ALA A 326 0.58 -21.08 32.22
C ALA A 326 0.09 -22.47 32.66
N GLN A 327 1.01 -23.41 32.89
CA GLN A 327 0.68 -24.75 33.36
C GLN A 327 0.14 -24.76 34.79
N MET A 328 0.73 -23.98 35.71
CA MET A 328 0.28 -23.87 37.09
C MET A 328 -1.12 -23.28 37.21
N THR A 329 -1.46 -22.33 36.34
CA THR A 329 -2.76 -21.63 36.32
C THR A 329 -3.80 -22.31 35.42
N GLY A 330 -3.41 -23.38 34.69
CA GLY A 330 -4.32 -24.09 33.78
C GLY A 330 -4.77 -23.25 32.58
N ARG A 331 -3.94 -22.31 32.12
CA ARG A 331 -4.28 -21.35 31.06
C ARG A 331 -3.46 -21.61 29.80
N ALA A 332 -4.09 -21.31 28.66
CA ALA A 332 -3.40 -21.29 27.38
C ALA A 332 -2.55 -20.02 27.25
N VAL A 333 -1.39 -20.13 26.61
CA VAL A 333 -0.50 -18.99 26.34
C VAL A 333 -0.01 -19.01 24.88
N HIS A 334 0.14 -17.82 24.31
CA HIS A 334 0.77 -17.62 23.01
C HIS A 334 2.12 -16.92 23.17
N ILE A 335 3.19 -17.52 22.64
CA ILE A 335 4.54 -16.95 22.69
C ILE A 335 4.80 -16.14 21.42
N CYS A 336 5.04 -14.84 21.60
CA CYS A 336 5.34 -13.93 20.50
C CYS A 336 6.73 -14.20 19.91
N HIS A 337 6.84 -13.98 18.59
CA HIS A 337 8.07 -13.88 17.79
C HIS A 337 9.24 -14.78 18.24
N VAL A 338 9.01 -16.09 18.35
CA VAL A 338 10.06 -17.08 18.65
C VAL A 338 11.20 -16.92 17.63
N SER A 339 12.43 -16.78 18.11
CA SER A 339 13.56 -16.32 17.28
C SER A 339 14.72 -17.30 17.21
N ASN A 340 14.81 -18.27 18.12
CA ASN A 340 15.94 -19.20 18.17
C ASN A 340 15.55 -20.68 18.36
N ALA A 341 16.54 -21.55 18.14
CA ALA A 341 16.39 -23.00 18.18
C ALA A 341 16.02 -23.53 19.58
N GLU A 342 16.51 -22.91 20.64
CA GLU A 342 16.23 -23.33 22.02
C GLU A 342 14.76 -23.06 22.38
N GLU A 343 14.25 -21.88 22.06
CA GLU A 343 12.87 -21.48 22.30
C GLU A 343 11.87 -22.37 21.56
N ILE A 344 12.10 -22.63 20.26
CA ILE A 344 11.18 -23.47 19.49
C ILE A 344 11.21 -24.94 19.94
N GLN A 345 12.34 -25.42 20.48
CA GLN A 345 12.43 -26.75 21.11
C GLN A 345 11.60 -26.80 22.40
N LEU A 346 11.69 -25.79 23.26
CA LEU A 346 10.86 -25.69 24.47
C LEU A 346 9.37 -25.70 24.14
N VAL A 347 8.93 -24.90 23.16
CA VAL A 347 7.52 -24.89 22.72
C VAL A 347 7.10 -26.25 22.16
N ARG A 348 7.97 -26.90 21.36
CA ARG A 348 7.70 -28.23 20.80
C ARG A 348 7.53 -29.28 21.91
N ASP A 349 8.39 -29.28 22.91
CA ASP A 349 8.34 -30.28 23.98
C ASP A 349 7.18 -30.03 24.95
N ALA A 350 6.81 -28.77 25.20
CA ALA A 350 5.58 -28.42 25.89
C ALA A 350 4.33 -28.94 25.15
N LYS A 351 4.26 -28.74 23.82
CA LYS A 351 3.17 -29.30 22.99
C LYS A 351 3.11 -30.83 23.04
N LYS A 352 4.25 -31.52 22.99
CA LYS A 352 4.30 -33.00 23.13
C LYS A 352 3.75 -33.49 24.47
N LYS A 353 3.94 -32.71 25.54
CA LYS A 353 3.39 -32.97 26.88
C LYS A 353 1.90 -32.60 26.99
N GLY A 354 1.28 -32.07 25.94
CA GLY A 354 -0.12 -31.64 25.93
C GLY A 354 -0.37 -30.28 26.57
N TRP A 355 0.67 -29.46 26.79
CA TRP A 355 0.49 -28.12 27.35
C TRP A 355 -0.17 -27.19 26.31
N PRO A 356 -1.13 -26.33 26.72
CA PRO A 356 -1.88 -25.47 25.81
C PRO A 356 -1.07 -24.24 25.38
N VAL A 357 0.00 -24.44 24.61
CA VAL A 357 0.86 -23.37 24.09
C VAL A 357 0.77 -23.24 22.57
N THR A 358 0.71 -22.00 22.09
CA THR A 358 0.93 -21.64 20.68
C THR A 358 2.06 -20.63 20.56
N CYS A 359 2.56 -20.39 19.36
CA CYS A 359 3.61 -19.41 19.12
C CYS A 359 3.53 -18.86 17.69
N GLU A 360 4.16 -17.72 17.47
CA GLU A 360 4.37 -17.12 16.14
C GLU A 360 5.87 -16.92 15.88
N VAL A 361 6.22 -16.70 14.61
CA VAL A 361 7.59 -16.37 14.17
C VAL A 361 7.50 -15.20 13.20
N CYS A 362 8.33 -14.18 13.40
CA CYS A 362 8.40 -13.05 12.48
C CYS A 362 9.20 -13.42 11.22
N PRO A 363 8.86 -12.86 10.04
CA PRO A 363 9.59 -13.13 8.80
C PRO A 363 11.09 -12.88 8.88
N HIS A 364 11.54 -11.86 9.60
CA HIS A 364 12.97 -11.57 9.76
C HIS A 364 13.74 -12.67 10.50
N HIS A 365 13.12 -13.44 11.40
CA HIS A 365 13.78 -14.60 12.02
C HIS A 365 13.87 -15.82 11.07
N LEU A 366 13.20 -15.78 9.92
CA LEU A 366 13.25 -16.84 8.90
C LEU A 366 14.17 -16.49 7.73
N PHE A 367 14.29 -15.20 7.43
CA PHE A 367 14.97 -14.72 6.22
C PHE A 367 16.20 -13.86 6.49
N LEU A 368 16.45 -13.46 7.74
CA LEU A 368 17.66 -12.75 8.13
C LEU A 368 18.41 -13.52 9.22
N THR A 369 19.73 -13.41 9.23
CA THR A 369 20.62 -13.97 10.25
C THR A 369 21.61 -12.92 10.74
N ILE A 370 22.52 -13.33 11.63
CA ILE A 370 23.65 -12.51 12.09
C ILE A 370 24.53 -12.06 10.90
N ASP A 371 24.53 -12.81 9.80
CA ASP A 371 25.32 -12.48 8.60
C ASP A 371 24.77 -11.25 7.85
N ASP A 372 23.53 -10.85 8.10
CA ASP A 372 22.91 -9.66 7.53
C ASP A 372 23.16 -8.39 8.37
N LEU A 373 23.86 -8.49 9.51
CA LEU A 373 24.20 -7.34 10.34
C LEU A 373 25.23 -6.44 9.62
N PRO A 374 25.06 -5.11 9.65
CA PRO A 374 26.07 -4.18 9.14
C PRO A 374 27.43 -4.37 9.81
N GLU A 375 28.51 -4.18 9.05
CA GLU A 375 29.88 -4.26 9.59
C GLU A 375 30.05 -3.38 10.83
N GLY A 376 30.63 -3.97 11.89
CA GLY A 376 30.86 -3.29 13.18
C GLY A 376 29.74 -3.44 14.20
N LEU A 377 28.56 -3.94 13.82
CA LEU A 377 27.51 -4.32 14.76
C LEU A 377 27.64 -5.82 15.07
N LYS A 378 27.88 -6.14 16.34
CA LYS A 378 27.75 -7.50 16.85
C LYS A 378 26.48 -7.57 17.68
N GLU A 379 25.75 -8.69 17.55
CA GLU A 379 24.72 -9.02 18.51
C GLU A 379 25.35 -8.97 19.91
N HIS A 380 24.72 -8.24 20.84
CA HIS A 380 25.19 -8.24 22.22
C HIS A 380 25.02 -9.65 22.77
N SER A 381 26.05 -10.49 22.62
CA SER A 381 26.26 -11.64 23.47
C SER A 381 26.49 -11.09 24.88
N LYS A 382 25.39 -10.82 25.60
CA LYS A 382 25.49 -10.56 27.04
C LYS A 382 26.16 -11.80 27.65
N PRO A 383 27.22 -11.60 28.45
CA PRO A 383 28.05 -12.68 29.00
C PRO A 383 27.26 -13.68 29.84
#